data_AF-A0AAU8Y424-F1
#
_entry.id   AF-A0AAU8Y424-F1
#
_cell.length_a   1.000
_cell.length_b   1.000
_cell.length_c   1.000
_cell.angle_alpha   90.00
_cell.angle_beta   90.00
_cell.angle_gamma   90.00
#
_symmetry.space_group_name_H-M   'P 1'
#
loop_
_entity.id
_entity.type
_entity.pdbx_description
1 polymer ?
#
loop_
_entity_poly.entity_id
_entity_poly.type
_entity_poly.pdbx_seq_one_letter_code
_entity_poly.pdbx_strand_id
1 'polypeptide(L)'
;MNHGVLGVDLPKIERLSVPNILHFVWIGDLNEVNTHYIDIWEKTNKDKQIFFWYDKDSSLCHLLNNAIQDFVNAKKIRDKVRAELKIKNSAFNYIYQRINEGFSFDELVIDFLIKNEIPYQRQPMAIEDAWFDCRGFVKKSITELFYNVSDDFIKYYYYEIILRCNLASASDIIRLLIIYQYGGTYVDVDTLPYTDNIYHGVNKHIEEEGIVESDSFLLFKTLCFLKKINSEELWSEAVIGCDENELGVDAVGFEKIKRLIEQDLSDFSLDMILPLGETYVYKNLLALGSLRRFKGVYFNNFISSHQKSKAIRIILRTMKKRYRFLEKNNCIFDYYVDDKTTCYLTRLLTWRTELITRDYCVTPVLTGPGLIVEVLLGLAYKVFNIDCSVEPHIIAEYMQNSDFGIALFQHNIDTPDGAYSTWRK
;
A
#
# COMPACT_ATOMS: atom_id res chain seq x y z
N MET A 1 13.62 -22.43 -17.88
CA MET A 1 12.86 -23.07 -18.98
C MET A 1 13.07 -22.24 -20.24
N ASN A 2 13.42 -22.85 -21.37
CA ASN A 2 13.58 -22.15 -22.65
C ASN A 2 12.30 -21.44 -23.05
N HIS A 3 12.42 -20.27 -23.69
CA HIS A 3 11.33 -19.46 -24.27
C HIS A 3 10.42 -20.20 -25.28
N GLY A 4 10.67 -21.49 -25.54
CA GLY A 4 9.89 -22.35 -26.42
C GLY A 4 8.62 -22.96 -25.80
N VAL A 5 8.40 -22.87 -24.48
CA VAL A 5 7.21 -23.50 -23.85
C VAL A 5 5.90 -22.79 -24.20
N LEU A 6 5.94 -21.49 -24.54
CA LEU A 6 4.72 -20.71 -24.80
C LEU A 6 4.43 -20.48 -26.28
N GLY A 7 5.35 -20.80 -27.20
CA GLY A 7 5.09 -20.77 -28.66
C GLY A 7 4.56 -19.42 -29.19
N VAL A 8 4.83 -18.30 -28.51
CA VAL A 8 4.34 -16.98 -28.92
C VAL A 8 5.47 -16.16 -29.52
N ASP A 9 5.41 -15.96 -30.83
CA ASP A 9 6.19 -14.93 -31.52
C ASP A 9 5.49 -13.58 -31.27
N LEU A 10 5.78 -12.98 -30.11
CA LEU A 10 5.25 -11.66 -29.77
C LEU A 10 5.86 -10.66 -30.76
N PRO A 11 5.07 -9.85 -31.48
CA PRO A 11 5.61 -8.65 -32.11
C PRO A 11 6.44 -7.91 -31.05
N LYS A 12 7.53 -7.23 -31.44
CA LYS A 12 8.26 -6.33 -30.53
C LYS A 12 7.32 -5.20 -30.09
N ILE A 13 6.43 -5.50 -29.15
CA ILE A 13 5.65 -4.52 -28.44
C ILE A 13 6.70 -3.85 -27.57
N GLU A 14 6.98 -2.60 -27.87
CA GLU A 14 8.00 -1.86 -27.14
C GLU A 14 7.43 -1.42 -25.79
N ARG A 15 8.23 -1.59 -24.73
CA ARG A 15 7.96 -0.94 -23.45
C ARG A 15 8.26 0.54 -23.64
N LEU A 16 7.33 1.40 -23.26
CA LEU A 16 7.48 2.84 -23.37
C LEU A 16 7.71 3.43 -21.98
N SER A 17 8.49 4.51 -21.89
CA SER A 17 8.66 5.25 -20.64
C SER A 17 7.31 5.77 -20.15
N VAL A 18 7.00 5.53 -18.87
CA VAL A 18 5.84 6.13 -18.22
C VAL A 18 6.10 7.62 -17.96
N PRO A 19 5.06 8.44 -17.70
CA PRO A 19 5.25 9.82 -17.26
C PRO A 19 6.26 9.94 -16.09
N ASN A 20 7.14 10.93 -16.14
CA ASN A 20 8.13 11.20 -15.09
C ASN A 20 7.50 11.85 -13.85
N ILE A 21 6.57 11.12 -13.22
CA ILE A 21 5.82 11.54 -12.05
C ILE A 21 5.91 10.45 -10.99
N LEU A 22 6.29 10.84 -9.77
CA LEU A 22 6.15 10.02 -8.56
C LEU A 22 4.90 10.46 -7.81
N HIS A 23 4.08 9.48 -7.42
CA HIS A 23 2.86 9.70 -6.67
C HIS A 23 2.99 9.08 -5.28
N PHE A 24 2.72 9.87 -4.26
CA PHE A 24 2.50 9.43 -2.88
C PHE A 24 1.05 9.71 -2.49
N VAL A 25 0.47 8.92 -1.60
CA VAL A 25 -0.86 9.19 -1.04
C VAL A 25 -0.84 9.07 0.47
N TRP A 26 -1.57 9.96 1.13
CA TRP A 26 -1.94 9.79 2.53
C TRP A 26 -3.42 10.09 2.76
N ILE A 27 -4.07 9.20 3.50
CA ILE A 27 -5.47 9.31 3.90
C ILE A 27 -5.50 9.22 5.42
N GLY A 28 -6.27 10.08 6.08
CA GLY A 28 -6.32 10.18 7.54
C GLY A 28 -5.61 11.42 8.07
N ASP A 29 -5.09 11.33 9.29
CA ASP A 29 -4.40 12.45 9.93
C ASP A 29 -3.00 12.64 9.31
N LEU A 30 -2.74 13.81 8.69
CA LEU A 30 -1.43 14.08 8.08
C LEU A 30 -0.31 14.24 9.12
N ASN A 31 -0.62 14.39 10.41
CA ASN A 31 0.38 14.40 11.49
C ASN A 31 1.12 13.06 11.62
N GLU A 32 0.52 11.98 11.11
CA GLU A 32 1.07 10.63 11.16
C GLU A 32 1.94 10.29 9.94
N VAL A 33 2.03 11.19 8.94
CA VAL A 33 2.84 10.95 7.74
C VAL A 33 4.31 11.00 8.08
N ASN A 34 5.05 9.95 7.72
CA ASN A 34 6.51 10.05 7.68
C ASN A 34 6.95 10.81 6.43
N THR A 35 7.43 12.01 6.68
CA THR A 35 7.79 12.94 5.64
C THR A 35 9.24 12.78 5.18
N HIS A 36 10.07 12.07 5.95
CA HIS A 36 11.50 11.91 5.67
C HIS A 36 11.74 11.00 4.48
N TYR A 37 10.94 9.95 4.31
CA TYR A 37 11.11 9.00 3.20
C TYR A 37 10.78 9.66 1.86
N ILE A 38 9.78 10.54 1.86
CA ILE A 38 9.41 11.34 0.69
C ILE A 38 10.57 12.26 0.29
N ASP A 39 11.27 12.87 1.26
CA ASP A 39 12.46 13.70 0.99
C ASP A 39 13.61 12.89 0.40
N ILE A 40 13.79 11.64 0.83
CA ILE A 40 14.80 10.75 0.25
C ILE A 40 14.43 10.44 -1.21
N TRP A 41 13.18 10.14 -1.51
CA TRP A 41 12.71 9.97 -2.89
C TRP A 41 12.94 11.23 -3.73
N GLU A 42 12.61 12.42 -3.22
CA GLU A 42 12.84 13.71 -3.89
C GLU A 42 14.32 13.95 -4.20
N LYS A 43 15.19 13.78 -3.20
CA LYS A 43 16.62 14.04 -3.34
C LYS A 43 17.29 13.04 -4.30
N THR A 44 16.80 11.80 -4.34
CA THR A 44 17.36 10.74 -5.19
C THR A 44 16.76 10.72 -6.60
N ASN A 45 15.59 11.32 -6.83
CA ASN A 45 14.88 11.29 -8.12
C ASN A 45 14.58 12.71 -8.63
N LYS A 46 15.65 13.50 -8.81
CA LYS A 46 15.58 14.92 -9.25
C LYS A 46 14.94 15.10 -10.63
N ASP A 47 14.87 14.03 -11.43
CA ASP A 47 14.23 14.01 -12.76
C ASP A 47 12.70 13.89 -12.71
N LYS A 48 12.11 13.65 -11.54
CA LYS A 48 10.68 13.35 -11.39
C LYS A 48 9.93 14.48 -10.73
N GLN A 49 8.74 14.76 -11.26
CA GLN A 49 7.77 15.58 -10.56
C GLN A 49 7.13 14.74 -9.44
N ILE A 50 7.05 15.29 -8.23
CA ILE A 50 6.43 14.58 -7.10
C ILE A 50 5.04 15.14 -6.85
N PHE A 51 4.03 14.27 -6.84
CA PHE A 51 2.67 14.58 -6.43
C PHE A 51 2.36 13.89 -5.11
N PHE A 52 1.95 14.69 -4.13
CA PHE A 52 1.46 14.18 -2.86
C PHE A 52 -0.06 14.34 -2.82
N TRP A 53 -0.76 13.21 -2.84
CA TRP A 53 -2.20 13.13 -2.84
C TRP A 53 -2.71 13.00 -1.41
N TYR A 54 -3.69 13.80 -1.03
CA TYR A 54 -4.29 13.71 0.30
C TYR A 54 -5.80 13.95 0.28
N ASP A 55 -6.47 13.43 1.29
CA ASP A 55 -7.84 13.81 1.60
C ASP A 55 -7.85 14.83 2.73
N LYS A 56 -8.07 16.10 2.33
CA LYS A 56 -8.13 17.25 3.23
C LYS A 56 -9.21 17.15 4.30
N ASP A 57 -10.23 16.32 4.08
CA ASP A 57 -11.40 16.16 4.94
C ASP A 57 -11.45 14.70 5.44
N SER A 58 -10.36 14.12 5.93
CA SER A 58 -10.36 12.72 6.44
C SER A 58 -9.69 12.53 7.79
N SER A 59 -9.26 13.63 8.44
CA SER A 59 -8.44 13.57 9.66
C SER A 59 -9.18 12.94 10.83
N LEU A 60 -10.51 13.00 10.85
CA LEU A 60 -11.32 12.53 11.97
C LEU A 60 -11.88 11.11 11.79
N CYS A 61 -11.41 10.34 10.80
CA CYS A 61 -11.89 8.97 10.58
C CYS A 61 -11.59 8.04 11.77
N HIS A 62 -10.39 8.12 12.36
CA HIS A 62 -10.02 7.39 13.58
C HIS A 62 -10.81 7.87 14.78
N LEU A 63 -10.99 9.19 14.92
CA LEU A 63 -11.79 9.78 16.01
C LEU A 63 -13.23 9.25 15.98
N LEU A 64 -13.88 9.22 14.82
CA LEU A 64 -15.23 8.68 14.67
C LEU A 64 -15.31 7.23 15.16
N ASN A 65 -14.38 6.39 14.69
CA ASN A 65 -14.41 4.96 15.00
C ASN A 65 -14.10 4.67 16.47
N ASN A 66 -13.08 5.33 17.04
CA ASN A 66 -12.72 5.19 18.44
C ASN A 66 -13.83 5.70 19.35
N ALA A 67 -14.42 6.87 19.07
CA ALA A 67 -15.52 7.42 19.85
C ALA A 67 -16.75 6.50 19.89
N ILE A 68 -17.12 5.90 18.75
CA ILE A 68 -18.21 4.92 18.68
C ILE A 68 -17.87 3.69 19.53
N GLN A 69 -16.65 3.16 19.38
CA GLN A 69 -16.21 1.96 20.10
C GLN A 69 -16.20 2.19 21.62
N ASP A 70 -15.62 3.29 22.07
CA ASP A 70 -15.54 3.68 23.49
C ASP A 70 -16.94 3.89 24.08
N PHE A 71 -17.83 4.57 23.36
CA PHE A 71 -19.20 4.79 23.78
C PHE A 71 -19.99 3.48 23.97
N VAL A 72 -19.88 2.55 23.02
CA VAL A 72 -20.52 1.23 23.12
C VAL A 72 -19.91 0.43 24.27
N ASN A 73 -18.59 0.52 24.47
CA ASN A 73 -17.89 -0.19 25.53
C ASN A 73 -18.25 0.31 26.93
N ALA A 74 -18.44 1.61 27.11
CA ALA A 74 -18.85 2.23 28.36
C ALA A 74 -20.30 1.93 28.76
N LYS A 75 -21.19 1.66 27.79
CA LYS A 75 -22.59 1.35 28.06
C LYS A 75 -22.81 -0.11 28.47
N LYS A 76 -23.78 -0.35 29.36
CA LYS A 76 -24.25 -1.69 29.77
C LYS A 76 -25.16 -2.31 28.68
N ILE A 77 -24.60 -2.54 27.49
CA ILE A 77 -25.30 -3.14 26.35
C ILE A 77 -24.96 -4.63 26.27
N ARG A 78 -25.98 -5.48 26.07
CA ARG A 78 -25.82 -6.94 25.98
C ARG A 78 -25.03 -7.38 24.73
N ASP A 79 -25.34 -6.79 23.58
CA ASP A 79 -24.68 -7.07 22.30
C ASP A 79 -23.97 -5.80 21.79
N LYS A 80 -22.75 -5.62 22.27
CA LYS A 80 -21.90 -4.47 21.92
C LYS A 80 -21.56 -4.46 20.43
N VAL A 81 -21.27 -5.62 19.85
CA VAL A 81 -20.88 -5.78 18.46
C VAL A 81 -22.02 -5.34 17.53
N ARG A 82 -23.26 -5.76 17.79
CA ARG A 82 -24.43 -5.31 17.03
C ARG A 82 -24.74 -3.83 17.24
N ALA A 83 -24.50 -3.28 18.43
CA ALA A 83 -24.70 -1.86 18.70
C ALA A 83 -23.71 -0.99 17.92
N GLU A 84 -22.43 -1.33 17.93
CA GLU A 84 -21.38 -0.66 17.14
C GLU A 84 -21.72 -0.69 15.64
N LEU A 85 -22.10 -1.86 15.11
CA LEU A 85 -22.52 -2.01 13.71
C LEU A 85 -23.62 -1.01 13.34
N LYS A 86 -24.68 -0.94 14.15
CA LYS A 86 -25.82 -0.04 13.93
C LYS A 86 -25.41 1.44 13.93
N ILE A 87 -24.57 1.84 14.88
CA ILE A 87 -24.09 3.23 14.97
C ILE A 87 -23.22 3.57 13.76
N LYS A 88 -22.28 2.70 13.37
CA LYS A 88 -21.45 2.89 12.17
C LYS A 88 -22.28 2.98 10.89
N ASN A 89 -23.32 2.16 10.74
CA ASN A 89 -24.24 2.25 9.62
C ASN A 89 -25.03 3.57 9.62
N SER A 90 -25.46 4.03 10.80
CA SER A 90 -26.11 5.34 10.95
C SER A 90 -25.17 6.48 10.59
N ALA A 91 -23.90 6.39 11.00
CA ALA A 91 -22.86 7.36 10.66
C ALA A 91 -22.66 7.43 9.14
N PHE A 92 -22.51 6.28 8.47
CA PHE A 92 -22.37 6.24 7.02
C PHE A 92 -23.57 6.88 6.30
N ASN A 93 -24.79 6.47 6.65
CA ASN A 93 -25.99 7.02 6.02
C ASN A 93 -26.13 8.54 6.25
N TYR A 94 -25.72 9.03 7.42
CA TYR A 94 -25.74 10.45 7.77
C TYR A 94 -24.70 11.26 6.98
N ILE A 95 -23.46 10.78 7.00
CA ILE A 95 -22.28 11.49 6.50
C ILE A 95 -22.26 11.42 4.97
N TYR A 96 -22.32 10.22 4.38
CA TYR A 96 -22.14 10.03 2.94
C TYR A 96 -23.18 10.78 2.09
N GLN A 97 -24.43 10.87 2.56
CA GLN A 97 -25.46 11.64 1.86
C GLN A 97 -25.10 13.12 1.76
N ARG A 98 -24.56 13.71 2.83
CA ARG A 98 -24.21 15.14 2.90
C ARG A 98 -22.89 15.47 2.23
N ILE A 99 -21.97 14.53 2.13
CA ILE A 99 -20.74 14.74 1.33
C ILE A 99 -21.09 15.03 -0.13
N ASN A 100 -22.11 14.37 -0.68
CA ASN A 100 -22.59 14.65 -2.04
C ASN A 100 -23.23 16.05 -2.17
N GLU A 101 -23.60 16.68 -1.06
CA GLU A 101 -24.12 18.06 -1.00
C GLU A 101 -22.99 19.09 -0.83
N GLY A 102 -21.72 18.65 -0.71
CA GLY A 102 -20.53 19.51 -0.62
C GLY A 102 -20.03 19.80 0.79
N PHE A 103 -20.56 19.11 1.82
CA PHE A 103 -20.10 19.27 3.21
C PHE A 103 -18.78 18.53 3.47
N SER A 104 -17.94 19.06 4.36
CA SER A 104 -16.71 18.41 4.81
C SER A 104 -17.03 17.18 5.66
N PHE A 105 -16.33 16.08 5.40
CA PHE A 105 -16.47 14.85 6.18
C PHE A 105 -16.10 15.07 7.66
N ASP A 106 -15.03 15.80 7.97
CA ASP A 106 -14.60 16.04 9.35
C ASP A 106 -15.65 16.87 10.12
N GLU A 107 -16.27 17.87 9.48
CA GLU A 107 -17.38 18.62 10.08
C GLU A 107 -18.59 17.70 10.36
N LEU A 108 -18.92 16.82 9.41
CA LEU A 108 -20.03 15.88 9.55
C LEU A 108 -19.78 14.80 10.61
N VAL A 109 -18.51 14.41 10.84
CA VAL A 109 -18.13 13.52 11.94
C VAL A 109 -18.48 14.16 13.28
N ILE A 110 -18.05 15.41 13.49
CA ILE A 110 -18.32 16.13 14.73
C ILE A 110 -19.83 16.32 14.95
N ASP A 111 -20.52 16.78 13.92
CA ASP A 111 -21.98 16.97 13.96
C ASP A 111 -22.73 15.66 14.26
N PHE A 112 -22.32 14.54 13.64
CA PHE A 112 -22.88 13.22 13.92
C PHE A 112 -22.68 12.82 15.39
N LEU A 113 -21.48 13.00 15.94
CA LEU A 113 -21.16 12.63 17.32
C LEU A 113 -21.96 13.48 18.32
N ILE A 114 -22.05 14.79 18.11
CA ILE A 114 -22.84 15.71 18.95
C ILE A 114 -24.32 15.31 18.92
N LYS A 115 -24.88 15.13 17.72
CA LYS A 115 -26.30 14.81 17.52
C LYS A 115 -26.72 13.49 18.16
N ASN A 116 -25.80 12.54 18.27
CA ASN A 116 -26.05 11.22 18.88
C ASN A 116 -25.55 11.13 20.34
N GLU A 117 -25.13 12.24 20.94
CA GLU A 117 -24.62 12.32 22.30
C GLU A 117 -23.47 11.31 22.55
N ILE A 118 -22.60 11.13 21.56
CA ILE A 118 -21.42 10.26 21.63
C ILE A 118 -20.24 11.12 22.10
N PRO A 119 -19.69 10.88 23.30
CA PRO A 119 -18.52 11.62 23.78
C PRO A 119 -17.32 11.38 22.87
N TYR A 120 -16.56 12.43 22.62
CA TYR A 120 -15.31 12.35 21.87
C TYR A 120 -14.30 13.34 22.44
N GLN A 121 -13.02 13.05 22.27
CA GLN A 121 -11.94 13.96 22.57
C GLN A 121 -11.26 14.35 21.27
N ARG A 122 -11.34 15.64 20.91
CA ARG A 122 -10.64 16.16 19.75
C ARG A 122 -9.18 16.40 20.12
N GLN A 123 -8.28 15.70 19.45
CA GLN A 123 -6.85 16.02 19.46
C GLN A 123 -6.65 17.39 18.77
N PRO A 124 -5.74 18.25 19.23
CA PRO A 124 -5.38 19.47 18.49
C PRO A 124 -4.90 19.10 17.09
N MET A 125 -5.42 19.75 16.05
CA MET A 125 -4.84 19.64 14.70
C MET A 125 -3.47 20.29 14.71
N ALA A 126 -2.42 19.57 14.30
CA ALA A 126 -1.09 20.13 14.12
C ALA A 126 -0.52 19.87 12.72
N ILE A 127 -1.33 20.03 11.67
CA ILE A 127 -0.78 20.03 10.32
C ILE A 127 -0.44 21.48 10.00
N GLU A 128 0.83 21.83 10.17
CA GLU A 128 1.36 23.07 9.62
C GLU A 128 1.43 22.92 8.11
N ASP A 129 0.57 23.62 7.36
CA ASP A 129 0.67 23.75 5.89
C ASP A 129 2.11 24.08 5.44
N ALA A 130 2.88 24.74 6.31
CA ALA A 130 4.29 25.05 6.19
C ALA A 130 5.17 23.84 5.84
N TRP A 131 4.84 22.63 6.32
CA TRP A 131 5.59 21.40 5.98
C TRP A 131 5.62 21.17 4.48
N PHE A 132 4.47 21.31 3.84
CA PHE A 132 4.35 21.07 2.42
C PHE A 132 4.85 22.26 1.60
N ASP A 133 4.69 23.49 2.11
CA ASP A 133 5.01 24.70 1.36
C ASP A 133 6.52 24.92 1.19
N CYS A 134 7.34 24.23 2.01
CA CYS A 134 8.80 24.31 1.95
C CYS A 134 9.47 23.22 1.06
N ARG A 135 8.70 22.39 0.36
CA ARG A 135 9.21 21.24 -0.42
C ARG A 135 8.84 21.32 -1.91
N GLY A 136 9.60 20.65 -2.77
CA GLY A 136 9.47 20.71 -4.22
C GLY A 136 8.33 19.87 -4.82
N PHE A 137 7.45 19.29 -4.00
CA PHE A 137 6.32 18.49 -4.47
C PHE A 137 5.04 19.31 -4.68
N VAL A 138 4.12 18.77 -5.48
CA VAL A 138 2.81 19.36 -5.75
C VAL A 138 1.74 18.67 -4.91
N LYS A 139 1.08 19.43 -4.02
CA LYS A 139 -0.12 19.00 -3.28
C LYS A 139 -1.27 18.71 -4.26
N LYS A 140 -1.98 17.61 -4.07
CA LYS A 140 -3.20 17.29 -4.82
C LYS A 140 -4.30 16.73 -3.92
N SER A 141 -5.54 17.15 -4.18
CA SER A 141 -6.71 16.62 -3.47
C SER A 141 -7.18 15.34 -4.15
N ILE A 142 -7.46 14.29 -3.37
CA ILE A 142 -8.04 13.05 -3.92
C ILE A 142 -9.45 13.28 -4.50
N THR A 143 -10.14 14.35 -4.10
CA THR A 143 -11.49 14.66 -4.63
C THR A 143 -11.48 14.85 -6.14
N GLU A 144 -10.36 15.32 -6.70
CA GLU A 144 -10.15 15.48 -8.15
C GLU A 144 -10.25 14.13 -8.90
N LEU A 145 -9.89 13.03 -8.24
CA LEU A 145 -9.89 11.70 -8.84
C LEU A 145 -11.31 11.18 -9.08
N PHE A 146 -12.29 11.65 -8.32
CA PHE A 146 -13.66 11.16 -8.43
C PHE A 146 -14.44 11.84 -9.56
N TYR A 147 -14.03 13.02 -10.06
CA TYR A 147 -14.76 13.71 -11.14
C TYR A 147 -14.76 12.94 -12.47
N ASN A 148 -13.71 12.17 -12.75
CA ASN A 148 -13.50 11.50 -14.04
C ASN A 148 -13.75 9.99 -13.99
N VAL A 149 -14.27 9.49 -12.87
CA VAL A 149 -14.47 8.06 -12.63
C VAL A 149 -15.89 7.88 -12.07
N SER A 150 -16.54 6.76 -12.38
CA SER A 150 -17.89 6.46 -11.91
C SER A 150 -18.06 6.69 -10.40
N ASP A 151 -19.18 7.33 -10.02
CA ASP A 151 -19.61 7.65 -8.64
C ASP A 151 -19.58 6.48 -7.64
N ASP A 152 -19.43 5.25 -8.12
CA ASP A 152 -19.32 4.08 -7.27
C ASP A 152 -18.02 4.07 -6.43
N PHE A 153 -16.90 4.64 -6.90
CA PHE A 153 -15.63 4.57 -6.16
C PHE A 153 -15.57 5.52 -4.95
N ILE A 154 -16.18 6.71 -5.03
CA ILE A 154 -16.27 7.60 -3.87
C ILE A 154 -17.06 6.91 -2.75
N LYS A 155 -18.13 6.18 -3.11
CA LYS A 155 -18.91 5.36 -2.17
C LYS A 155 -18.07 4.26 -1.53
N TYR A 156 -17.29 3.53 -2.31
CA TYR A 156 -16.43 2.45 -1.81
C TYR A 156 -15.32 2.98 -0.89
N TYR A 157 -14.73 4.12 -1.25
CA TYR A 157 -13.81 4.84 -0.38
C TYR A 157 -14.46 5.15 0.98
N TYR A 158 -15.68 5.73 0.98
CA TYR A 158 -16.39 6.02 2.23
C TYR A 158 -16.88 4.77 2.99
N TYR A 159 -17.10 3.63 2.32
CA TYR A 159 -17.29 2.36 3.01
C TYR A 159 -16.07 2.00 3.85
N GLU A 160 -14.86 2.10 3.28
CA GLU A 160 -13.65 1.72 4.00
C GLU A 160 -13.34 2.67 5.17
N ILE A 161 -13.46 3.99 5.00
CA ILE A 161 -13.09 4.94 6.07
C ILE A 161 -14.15 5.03 7.19
N ILE A 162 -15.45 4.97 6.88
CA ILE A 162 -16.52 5.13 7.89
C ILE A 162 -16.85 3.81 8.58
N LEU A 163 -17.06 2.74 7.80
CA LEU A 163 -17.62 1.50 8.34
C LEU A 163 -16.56 0.60 8.95
N ARG A 164 -15.32 0.71 8.45
CA ARG A 164 -14.20 -0.17 8.83
C ARG A 164 -12.99 0.57 9.41
N CYS A 165 -12.85 1.87 9.14
CA CYS A 165 -11.61 2.61 9.38
C CYS A 165 -10.39 1.96 8.69
N ASN A 166 -10.60 1.34 7.52
CA ASN A 166 -9.55 0.63 6.79
C ASN A 166 -8.82 1.57 5.82
N LEU A 167 -7.88 2.35 6.34
CA LEU A 167 -7.17 3.35 5.53
C LEU A 167 -6.25 2.71 4.48
N ALA A 168 -5.77 1.48 4.70
CA ALA A 168 -5.04 0.72 3.69
C ALA A 168 -5.91 0.42 2.47
N SER A 169 -7.12 -0.11 2.69
CA SER A 169 -8.06 -0.38 1.60
C SER A 169 -8.56 0.89 0.91
N ALA A 170 -8.76 1.98 1.66
CA ALA A 170 -9.07 3.28 1.08
C ALA A 170 -7.93 3.79 0.18
N SER A 171 -6.68 3.69 0.65
CA SER A 171 -5.47 4.04 -0.12
C SER A 171 -5.28 3.16 -1.36
N ASP A 172 -5.59 1.87 -1.30
CA ASP A 172 -5.58 0.96 -2.45
C ASP A 172 -6.52 1.41 -3.59
N ILE A 173 -7.71 1.90 -3.25
CA ILE A 173 -8.65 2.47 -4.22
C ILE A 173 -7.98 3.69 -4.87
N ILE A 174 -7.49 4.62 -4.06
CA ILE A 174 -6.93 5.89 -4.53
C ILE A 174 -5.68 5.69 -5.40
N ARG A 175 -4.72 4.85 -5.01
CA ARG A 175 -3.49 4.61 -5.78
C ARG A 175 -3.77 4.08 -7.19
N LEU A 176 -4.77 3.20 -7.33
CA LEU A 176 -5.18 2.68 -8.64
C LEU A 176 -5.90 3.75 -9.48
N LEU A 177 -6.69 4.62 -8.86
CA LEU A 177 -7.33 5.74 -9.55
C LEU A 177 -6.30 6.78 -10.03
N ILE A 178 -5.29 7.08 -9.20
CA ILE A 178 -4.17 7.97 -9.56
C ILE A 178 -3.46 7.42 -10.80
N ILE A 179 -2.96 6.17 -10.73
CA ILE A 179 -2.19 5.59 -11.83
C ILE A 179 -3.05 5.46 -13.10
N TYR A 180 -4.34 5.13 -12.99
CA TYR A 180 -5.23 5.12 -14.14
C TYR A 180 -5.38 6.50 -14.79
N GLN A 181 -5.43 7.57 -14.00
CA GLN A 181 -5.72 8.92 -14.48
C GLN A 181 -4.49 9.73 -14.85
N TYR A 182 -3.33 9.46 -14.27
CA TYR A 182 -2.12 10.25 -14.49
C TYR A 182 -0.97 9.42 -15.08
N GLY A 183 -1.03 8.09 -15.01
CA GLY A 183 0.12 7.24 -15.30
C GLY A 183 1.23 7.47 -14.25
N GLY A 184 2.48 7.25 -14.65
CA GLY A 184 3.64 7.47 -13.79
C GLY A 184 3.86 6.31 -12.83
N THR A 185 4.46 6.62 -11.69
CA THR A 185 4.85 5.63 -10.69
C THR A 185 4.35 6.04 -9.30
N TYR A 186 3.64 5.14 -8.64
CA TYR A 186 3.12 5.30 -7.28
C TYR A 186 4.03 4.57 -6.30
N VAL A 187 4.28 5.17 -5.13
CA VAL A 187 5.05 4.62 -4.02
C VAL A 187 4.31 4.89 -2.70
N ASP A 188 4.21 3.89 -1.81
CA ASP A 188 3.71 4.11 -0.44
C ASP A 188 4.71 4.98 0.36
N VAL A 189 4.21 5.79 1.29
CA VAL A 189 5.06 6.72 2.06
C VAL A 189 6.03 6.01 3.02
N ASP A 190 5.78 4.74 3.34
CA ASP A 190 6.61 3.88 4.18
C ASP A 190 7.70 3.13 3.39
N THR A 191 7.79 3.36 2.08
CA THR A 191 8.73 2.69 1.17
C THR A 191 9.90 3.62 0.83
N LEU A 192 11.12 3.09 0.83
CA LEU A 192 12.34 3.81 0.44
C LEU A 192 12.80 3.44 -0.97
N PRO A 193 13.65 4.26 -1.63
CA PRO A 193 14.40 3.83 -2.79
C PRO A 193 15.23 2.58 -2.50
N TYR A 194 15.62 1.85 -3.54
CA TYR A 194 16.54 0.72 -3.39
C TYR A 194 17.91 1.22 -2.93
N THR A 195 18.31 0.87 -1.71
CA THR A 195 19.56 1.33 -1.09
C THR A 195 20.68 0.30 -1.15
N ASP A 196 20.41 -0.93 -1.57
CA ASP A 196 21.38 -2.03 -1.53
C ASP A 196 22.67 -1.73 -2.31
N ASN A 197 22.58 -0.88 -3.33
CA ASN A 197 23.73 -0.48 -4.14
C ASN A 197 24.81 0.29 -3.36
N ILE A 198 24.53 0.77 -2.14
CA ILE A 198 25.50 1.50 -1.32
C ILE A 198 26.30 0.57 -0.40
N TYR A 199 25.90 -0.70 -0.27
CA TYR A 199 26.48 -1.69 0.63
C TYR A 199 27.47 -2.63 -0.07
N HIS A 200 28.47 -2.07 -0.75
CA HIS A 200 29.38 -2.86 -1.59
C HIS A 200 30.18 -3.92 -0.83
N GLY A 201 30.82 -3.55 0.28
CA GLY A 201 31.63 -4.45 1.10
C GLY A 201 30.79 -5.50 1.80
N VAL A 202 29.62 -5.09 2.32
CA VAL A 202 28.66 -5.99 2.97
C VAL A 202 28.10 -7.01 1.98
N ASN A 203 27.64 -6.57 0.81
CA ASN A 203 27.03 -7.45 -0.18
C ASN A 203 28.04 -8.47 -0.73
N LYS A 204 29.29 -8.03 -0.97
CA LYS A 204 30.37 -8.95 -1.35
C LYS A 204 30.61 -10.01 -0.26
N HIS A 205 30.64 -9.61 1.00
CA HIS A 205 30.87 -10.54 2.10
C HIS A 205 29.71 -11.54 2.27
N ILE A 206 28.46 -11.09 2.14
CA ILE A 206 27.27 -11.94 2.18
C ILE A 206 27.32 -13.01 1.08
N GLU A 207 27.69 -12.61 -0.14
CA GLU A 207 27.83 -13.53 -1.27
C GLU A 207 28.96 -14.56 -1.04
N GLU A 208 30.13 -14.11 -0.56
CA GLU A 208 31.29 -14.97 -0.31
C GLU A 208 31.03 -16.02 0.78
N GLU A 209 30.28 -15.66 1.84
CA GLU A 209 29.97 -16.55 2.95
C GLU A 209 28.64 -17.31 2.77
N GLY A 210 27.87 -17.01 1.73
CA GLY A 210 26.55 -17.61 1.51
C GLY A 210 25.52 -17.28 2.59
N ILE A 211 25.60 -16.07 3.16
CA ILE A 211 24.69 -15.61 4.21
C ILE A 211 23.31 -15.35 3.59
N VAL A 212 22.25 -15.85 4.24
CA VAL A 212 20.87 -15.59 3.84
C VAL A 212 20.38 -14.33 4.52
N GLU A 213 20.03 -13.31 3.74
CA GLU A 213 19.50 -12.05 4.28
C GLU A 213 18.09 -12.25 4.86
N SER A 214 17.95 -12.08 6.16
CA SER A 214 16.67 -12.06 6.88
C SER A 214 15.99 -10.69 6.80
N ASP A 215 14.68 -10.64 7.04
CA ASP A 215 13.93 -9.37 7.12
C ASP A 215 14.51 -8.42 8.20
N SER A 216 14.91 -8.98 9.35
CA SER A 216 15.57 -8.23 10.44
C SER A 216 16.90 -7.62 10.00
N PHE A 217 17.70 -8.37 9.23
CA PHE A 217 18.98 -7.87 8.74
C PHE A 217 18.81 -6.75 7.70
N LEU A 218 17.85 -6.89 6.79
CA LEU A 218 17.54 -5.84 5.81
C LEU A 218 17.02 -4.57 6.50
N LEU A 219 16.16 -4.73 7.52
CA LEU A 219 15.74 -3.62 8.37
C LEU A 219 16.94 -2.99 9.12
N PHE A 220 17.88 -3.80 9.61
CA PHE A 220 19.10 -3.31 10.25
C PHE A 220 19.97 -2.49 9.29
N LYS A 221 20.18 -2.93 8.05
CA LYS A 221 20.83 -2.12 6.99
C LYS A 221 20.12 -0.78 6.86
N THR A 222 18.80 -0.77 6.67
CA THR A 222 17.99 0.45 6.55
C THR A 222 18.15 1.39 7.76
N LEU A 223 18.13 0.88 8.99
CA LEU A 223 18.34 1.66 10.20
C LEU A 223 19.72 2.33 10.25
N CYS A 224 20.78 1.61 9.87
CA CYS A 224 22.13 2.18 9.79
C CYS A 224 22.20 3.32 8.75
N PHE A 225 21.55 3.14 7.60
CA PHE A 225 21.42 4.19 6.58
C PHE A 225 20.68 5.41 7.10
N LEU A 226 19.51 5.24 7.73
CA LEU A 226 18.70 6.34 8.27
C LEU A 226 19.43 7.12 9.36
N LYS A 227 20.16 6.42 10.25
CA LYS A 227 21.03 7.05 11.26
C LYS A 227 22.12 7.91 10.62
N LYS A 228 22.72 7.46 9.51
CA LYS A 228 23.79 8.21 8.82
C LYS A 228 23.30 9.53 8.22
N ILE A 229 22.08 9.59 7.70
CA ILE A 229 21.51 10.81 7.10
C ILE A 229 20.82 11.72 8.12
N ASN A 230 21.02 11.46 9.41
CA ASN A 230 20.55 12.29 10.51
C ASN A 230 19.02 12.47 10.51
N SER A 231 18.29 11.39 10.22
CA SER A 231 16.87 11.32 10.60
C SER A 231 16.84 11.22 12.13
N GLU A 232 16.71 12.35 12.82
CA GLU A 232 16.56 12.40 14.28
C GLU A 232 15.22 11.78 14.70
N GLU A 233 15.15 10.45 14.70
CA GLU A 233 14.14 9.71 15.43
C GLU A 233 14.83 8.73 16.37
N LEU A 234 14.45 8.82 17.66
CA LEU A 234 14.72 7.80 18.65
C LEU A 234 13.89 6.56 18.29
N TRP A 235 14.38 5.74 17.38
CA TRP A 235 13.78 4.43 17.10
C TRP A 235 13.88 3.58 18.37
N SER A 236 12.76 3.06 18.87
CA SER A 236 12.77 2.23 20.08
C SER A 236 13.72 1.04 19.90
N GLU A 237 14.45 0.65 20.96
CA GLU A 237 15.33 -0.54 20.94
C GLU A 237 14.58 -1.81 20.48
N ALA A 238 13.25 -1.85 20.60
CA ALA A 238 12.41 -2.94 20.12
C ALA A 238 12.33 -3.10 18.59
N VAL A 239 12.71 -2.08 17.80
CA VAL A 239 12.87 -2.16 16.32
C VAL A 239 14.27 -2.66 15.95
N ILE A 240 15.19 -2.63 16.92
CA ILE A 240 16.63 -2.81 16.74
C ILE A 240 17.01 -4.16 17.35
N GLY A 241 16.74 -5.24 16.63
CA GLY A 241 17.19 -6.56 17.02
C GLY A 241 17.57 -7.35 15.78
N CYS A 242 18.79 -7.13 15.28
CA CYS A 242 19.46 -8.12 14.45
C CYS A 242 20.62 -8.64 15.31
N ASP A 243 20.69 -9.95 15.48
CA ASP A 243 21.79 -10.61 16.19
C ASP A 243 22.47 -11.67 15.32
N GLU A 244 23.57 -12.23 15.82
CA GLU A 244 24.33 -13.25 15.12
C GLU A 244 23.51 -14.51 14.80
N ASN A 245 22.53 -14.87 15.64
CA ASN A 245 21.71 -16.08 15.45
C ASN A 245 20.73 -15.90 14.29
N GLU A 246 20.13 -14.72 14.16
CA GLU A 246 19.21 -14.41 13.05
C GLU A 246 19.89 -14.47 11.67
N LEU A 247 21.19 -14.18 11.64
CA LEU A 247 22.01 -14.22 10.44
C LEU A 247 22.70 -15.57 10.22
N GLY A 248 22.64 -16.48 11.18
CA GLY A 248 23.34 -17.77 11.13
C GLY A 248 24.87 -17.62 11.14
N VAL A 249 25.39 -16.57 11.75
CA VAL A 249 26.84 -16.29 11.88
C VAL A 249 27.28 -16.39 13.34
N ASP A 250 28.58 -16.42 13.60
CA ASP A 250 29.11 -16.26 14.96
C ASP A 250 29.27 -14.76 15.33
N ALA A 251 29.54 -14.47 16.60
CA ALA A 251 29.72 -13.11 17.08
C ALA A 251 30.85 -12.35 16.35
N VAL A 252 31.89 -13.05 15.89
CA VAL A 252 33.01 -12.45 15.15
C VAL A 252 32.57 -12.06 13.74
N GLY A 253 31.82 -12.94 13.06
CA GLY A 253 31.22 -12.69 11.76
C GLY A 253 30.21 -11.55 11.81
N PHE A 254 29.37 -11.49 12.85
CA PHE A 254 28.43 -10.39 13.03
C PHE A 254 29.13 -9.05 13.24
N GLU A 255 30.19 -9.02 14.04
CA GLU A 255 30.98 -7.80 14.25
C GLU A 255 31.71 -7.36 12.96
N LYS A 256 32.16 -8.32 12.14
CA LYS A 256 32.71 -8.04 10.80
C LYS A 256 31.67 -7.38 9.90
N ILE A 257 30.41 -7.85 9.91
CA ILE A 257 29.31 -7.25 9.13
C ILE A 257 29.04 -5.82 9.57
N LYS A 258 28.94 -5.54 10.87
CA LYS A 258 28.74 -4.17 11.37
C LYS A 258 29.85 -3.23 10.90
N ARG A 259 31.11 -3.66 11.03
CA ARG A 259 32.26 -2.87 10.55
C ARG A 259 32.20 -2.62 9.04
N LEU A 260 31.77 -3.59 8.25
CA LEU A 260 31.59 -3.41 6.80
C LEU A 260 30.47 -2.40 6.49
N ILE A 261 29.35 -2.44 7.23
CA ILE A 261 28.28 -1.45 7.11
C ILE A 261 28.81 -0.05 7.42
N GLU A 262 29.57 0.12 8.51
CA GLU A 262 30.17 1.40 8.87
C GLU A 262 31.15 1.92 7.81
N GLN A 263 31.92 1.02 7.20
CA GLN A 263 32.84 1.35 6.10
C GLN A 263 32.09 1.76 4.84
N ASP A 264 31.08 1.00 4.42
CA ASP A 264 30.25 1.33 3.25
C ASP A 264 29.51 2.67 3.44
N LEU A 265 29.14 3.01 4.68
CA LEU A 265 28.43 4.26 5.01
C LEU A 265 29.36 5.42 5.40
N SER A 266 30.69 5.26 5.48
CA SER A 266 31.58 6.32 5.99
C SER A 266 31.55 7.56 5.10
N ASP A 267 31.67 7.36 3.79
CA ASP A 267 31.72 8.41 2.76
C ASP A 267 30.38 8.56 2.01
N PHE A 268 29.30 8.00 2.57
CA PHE A 268 27.99 7.97 1.94
C PHE A 268 27.38 9.37 1.76
N SER A 269 26.72 9.57 0.62
CA SER A 269 25.82 10.70 0.35
C SER A 269 24.59 10.23 -0.43
N LEU A 270 23.46 10.95 -0.31
CA LEU A 270 22.20 10.57 -0.97
C LEU A 270 22.32 10.47 -2.50
N ASP A 271 23.25 11.21 -3.13
CA ASP A 271 23.49 11.13 -4.58
C ASP A 271 24.10 9.78 -5.02
N MET A 272 24.53 8.93 -4.08
CA MET A 272 25.00 7.58 -4.35
C MET A 272 23.87 6.56 -4.48
N ILE A 273 22.66 6.88 -4.02
CA ILE A 273 21.49 6.02 -4.24
C ILE A 273 21.10 6.15 -5.71
N LEU A 274 20.95 5.02 -6.39
CA LEU A 274 20.57 5.03 -7.80
C LEU A 274 19.16 5.60 -7.97
N PRO A 275 18.96 6.62 -8.83
CA PRO A 275 17.62 7.09 -9.15
C PRO A 275 16.81 5.97 -9.78
N LEU A 276 15.49 6.03 -9.66
CA LEU A 276 14.58 5.16 -10.40
C LEU A 276 14.78 5.30 -11.92
N GLY A 277 15.13 6.52 -12.38
CA GLY A 277 15.32 6.84 -13.79
C GLY A 277 14.06 6.61 -14.61
N GLU A 278 14.18 6.51 -15.93
CA GLU A 278 13.03 6.21 -16.77
C GLU A 278 12.49 4.79 -16.50
N THR A 279 11.20 4.70 -16.14
CA THR A 279 10.54 3.41 -15.93
C THR A 279 9.80 2.99 -17.19
N TYR A 280 10.12 1.80 -17.71
CA TYR A 280 9.59 1.30 -18.98
C TYR A 280 8.52 0.23 -18.76
N VAL A 281 7.28 0.53 -19.16
CA VAL A 281 6.13 -0.37 -18.99
C VAL A 281 5.36 -0.51 -20.30
N TYR A 282 4.74 -1.67 -20.53
CA TYR A 282 3.83 -1.85 -21.66
C TYR A 282 2.59 -0.96 -21.53
N LYS A 283 2.23 -0.23 -22.58
CA LYS A 283 1.15 0.78 -22.60
C LYS A 283 -0.20 0.31 -22.01
N ASN A 284 -0.54 -0.96 -22.14
CA ASN A 284 -1.82 -1.53 -21.71
C ASN A 284 -1.71 -2.46 -20.49
N LEU A 285 -0.54 -2.52 -19.86
CA LEU A 285 -0.23 -3.31 -18.67
C LEU A 285 0.14 -2.37 -17.52
N LEU A 286 0.65 -2.94 -16.43
CA LEU A 286 1.25 -2.26 -15.29
C LEU A 286 2.42 -3.11 -14.78
N ALA A 287 3.32 -2.47 -14.05
CA ALA A 287 4.36 -3.12 -13.27
C ALA A 287 4.11 -2.91 -11.76
N LEU A 288 4.52 -3.87 -10.95
CA LEU A 288 4.25 -3.95 -9.50
C LEU A 288 5.54 -4.18 -8.72
N GLY A 289 5.58 -3.66 -7.51
CA GLY A 289 6.63 -3.96 -6.54
C GLY A 289 6.74 -5.46 -6.30
N SER A 290 7.97 -5.96 -6.30
CA SER A 290 8.30 -7.33 -5.96
C SER A 290 9.67 -7.36 -5.28
N LEU A 291 9.91 -8.39 -4.47
CA LEU A 291 11.22 -8.66 -3.89
C LEU A 291 11.79 -9.94 -4.51
N ARG A 292 13.09 -9.97 -4.78
CA ARG A 292 13.76 -11.13 -5.39
C ARG A 292 13.69 -12.38 -4.50
N ARG A 293 13.64 -12.19 -3.18
CA ARG A 293 13.53 -13.26 -2.18
C ARG A 293 12.16 -13.94 -2.13
N PHE A 294 11.10 -13.28 -2.62
CA PHE A 294 9.73 -13.80 -2.57
C PHE A 294 9.23 -14.19 -3.96
N LYS A 295 9.15 -15.50 -4.21
CA LYS A 295 8.70 -16.07 -5.49
C LYS A 295 7.18 -15.91 -5.66
N GLY A 296 6.78 -15.33 -6.78
CA GLY A 296 5.37 -15.11 -7.14
C GLY A 296 4.62 -14.10 -6.27
N VAL A 297 5.32 -13.35 -5.41
CA VAL A 297 4.72 -12.34 -4.53
C VAL A 297 4.88 -10.96 -5.12
N TYR A 298 3.80 -10.19 -5.09
CA TYR A 298 3.74 -8.81 -5.56
C TYR A 298 3.11 -7.91 -4.51
N PHE A 299 3.54 -6.67 -4.51
CA PHE A 299 3.08 -5.62 -3.64
C PHE A 299 2.51 -4.48 -4.50
N ASN A 300 1.49 -3.82 -3.97
CA ASN A 300 0.89 -2.64 -4.59
C ASN A 300 1.35 -1.34 -3.93
N ASN A 301 2.37 -1.40 -3.08
CA ASN A 301 3.09 -0.25 -2.53
C ASN A 301 4.02 0.41 -3.56
N PHE A 302 4.28 -0.25 -4.68
CA PHE A 302 5.02 0.29 -5.81
C PHE A 302 4.33 -0.11 -7.11
N ILE A 303 3.82 0.86 -7.88
CA ILE A 303 3.07 0.58 -9.10
C ILE A 303 3.52 1.53 -10.20
N SER A 304 3.80 1.03 -11.40
CA SER A 304 4.08 1.88 -12.55
C SER A 304 3.23 1.51 -13.75
N SER A 305 2.66 2.51 -14.42
CA SER A 305 1.85 2.28 -15.63
C SER A 305 1.66 3.55 -16.44
N HIS A 306 1.28 3.35 -17.69
CA HIS A 306 0.73 4.40 -18.54
C HIS A 306 -0.66 4.81 -18.09
N GLN A 307 -0.98 6.08 -18.35
CA GLN A 307 -2.34 6.62 -18.21
C GLN A 307 -3.34 5.78 -19.02
N LYS A 308 -4.53 5.54 -18.46
CA LYS A 308 -5.63 4.81 -19.09
C LYS A 308 -5.29 3.37 -19.51
N SER A 309 -4.28 2.74 -18.88
CA SER A 309 -3.93 1.34 -19.12
C SER A 309 -5.14 0.40 -19.06
N LYS A 310 -5.23 -0.51 -20.05
CA LYS A 310 -6.33 -1.48 -20.13
C LYS A 310 -6.35 -2.43 -18.94
N ALA A 311 -5.19 -2.89 -18.46
CA ALA A 311 -5.09 -3.77 -17.30
C ALA A 311 -5.68 -3.09 -16.06
N ILE A 312 -5.28 -1.84 -15.77
CA ILE A 312 -5.82 -1.06 -14.64
C ILE A 312 -7.32 -0.85 -14.76
N ARG A 313 -7.82 -0.57 -15.96
CA ARG A 313 -9.28 -0.48 -16.18
C ARG A 313 -10.01 -1.78 -15.86
N ILE A 314 -9.41 -2.95 -16.16
CA ILE A 314 -9.99 -4.26 -15.83
C ILE A 314 -9.92 -4.52 -14.32
N ILE A 315 -8.84 -4.12 -13.66
CA ILE A 315 -8.67 -4.17 -12.20
C ILE A 315 -9.78 -3.34 -11.52
N LEU A 316 -9.93 -2.07 -11.88
CA LEU A 316 -10.97 -1.19 -11.36
C LEU A 316 -12.38 -1.76 -11.60
N ARG A 317 -12.65 -2.31 -12.79
CA ARG A 317 -13.94 -2.98 -13.07
C ARG A 317 -14.15 -4.21 -12.20
N THR A 318 -13.09 -4.94 -11.87
CA THR A 318 -13.16 -6.14 -11.02
C THR A 318 -13.41 -5.77 -9.56
N MET A 319 -12.69 -4.77 -9.05
CA MET A 319 -12.95 -4.18 -7.72
C MET A 319 -14.42 -3.77 -7.58
N LYS A 320 -14.93 -3.04 -8.57
CA LYS A 320 -16.34 -2.62 -8.63
C LYS A 320 -17.33 -3.80 -8.59
N LYS A 321 -17.04 -4.89 -9.31
CA LYS A 321 -17.87 -6.11 -9.25
C LYS A 321 -17.82 -6.75 -7.87
N ARG A 322 -16.67 -6.74 -7.19
CA ARG A 322 -16.48 -7.31 -5.86
C ARG A 322 -17.25 -6.51 -4.79
N TYR A 323 -17.19 -5.18 -4.81
CA TYR A 323 -18.04 -4.36 -3.95
C TYR A 323 -19.54 -4.57 -4.23
N ARG A 324 -19.96 -4.63 -5.50
CA ARG A 324 -21.36 -4.95 -5.84
C ARG A 324 -21.82 -6.31 -5.34
N PHE A 325 -20.92 -7.29 -5.31
CA PHE A 325 -21.19 -8.59 -4.70
C PHE A 325 -21.42 -8.46 -3.20
N LEU A 326 -20.62 -7.66 -2.48
CA LEU A 326 -20.84 -7.38 -1.07
C LEU A 326 -22.18 -6.67 -0.82
N GLU A 327 -22.50 -5.65 -1.63
CA GLU A 327 -23.77 -4.92 -1.57
C GLU A 327 -24.96 -5.87 -1.76
N LYS A 328 -24.91 -6.73 -2.78
CA LYS A 328 -26.00 -7.69 -3.09
C LYS A 328 -26.26 -8.68 -1.95
N ASN A 329 -25.22 -9.06 -1.21
CA ASN A 329 -25.33 -9.99 -0.08
C ASN A 329 -25.52 -9.26 1.26
N ASN A 330 -25.74 -7.93 1.25
CA ASN A 330 -25.88 -7.09 2.44
C ASN A 330 -24.67 -7.14 3.39
N CYS A 331 -23.49 -7.56 2.92
CA CYS A 331 -22.28 -7.68 3.74
C CYS A 331 -21.56 -6.35 3.94
N ILE A 332 -22.05 -5.26 3.33
CA ILE A 332 -21.59 -3.90 3.64
C ILE A 332 -22.20 -3.43 4.95
N PHE A 333 -23.50 -3.68 5.17
CA PHE A 333 -24.27 -3.12 6.29
C PHE A 333 -24.65 -4.16 7.35
N ASP A 334 -24.37 -5.45 7.12
CA ASP A 334 -24.56 -6.49 8.10
C ASP A 334 -23.36 -7.46 8.12
N TYR A 335 -23.22 -8.20 9.22
CA TYR A 335 -22.25 -9.29 9.31
C TYR A 335 -22.74 -10.48 8.52
N TYR A 336 -21.82 -11.12 7.80
CA TYR A 336 -22.11 -12.39 7.19
C TYR A 336 -22.31 -13.46 8.26
N VAL A 337 -23.41 -14.18 8.15
CA VAL A 337 -23.68 -15.40 8.92
C VAL A 337 -23.56 -16.54 7.93
N ASP A 338 -22.72 -17.52 8.26
CA ASP A 338 -22.39 -18.62 7.36
C ASP A 338 -23.65 -19.28 6.79
N ASP A 339 -23.83 -19.09 5.50
CA ASP A 339 -24.84 -19.73 4.68
C ASP A 339 -24.05 -20.40 3.55
N LYS A 340 -23.86 -21.72 3.72
CA LYS A 340 -23.08 -22.66 2.89
C LYS A 340 -22.45 -22.04 1.63
N THR A 341 -21.12 -22.13 1.53
CA THR A 341 -20.29 -21.64 0.42
C THR A 341 -20.87 -21.95 -0.97
N THR A 342 -21.28 -20.92 -1.73
CA THR A 342 -21.93 -21.07 -3.04
C THR A 342 -21.06 -20.71 -4.25
N CYS A 343 -20.01 -19.86 -4.11
CA CYS A 343 -19.09 -19.52 -5.20
C CYS A 343 -17.77 -18.89 -4.72
N TYR A 344 -16.78 -18.74 -5.60
CA TYR A 344 -15.45 -18.17 -5.26
C TYR A 344 -15.49 -16.80 -4.55
N LEU A 345 -16.46 -15.94 -4.89
CA LEU A 345 -16.56 -14.60 -4.28
C LEU A 345 -17.06 -14.64 -2.83
N THR A 346 -17.56 -15.77 -2.32
CA THR A 346 -18.04 -15.86 -0.93
C THR A 346 -16.94 -15.57 0.10
N ARG A 347 -15.67 -15.78 -0.26
CA ARG A 347 -14.53 -15.38 0.58
C ARG A 347 -14.49 -13.89 0.93
N LEU A 348 -15.23 -13.05 0.18
CA LEU A 348 -15.32 -11.61 0.45
C LEU A 348 -16.36 -11.28 1.52
N LEU A 349 -17.31 -12.19 1.81
CA LEU A 349 -18.51 -11.87 2.61
C LEU A 349 -18.16 -11.51 4.07
N THR A 350 -16.99 -11.92 4.56
CA THR A 350 -16.44 -11.51 5.86
C THR A 350 -15.89 -10.08 5.88
N TRP A 351 -16.05 -9.29 4.81
CA TRP A 351 -15.57 -7.90 4.68
C TRP A 351 -15.84 -7.05 5.92
N ARG A 352 -17.06 -7.12 6.47
CA ARG A 352 -17.46 -6.29 7.61
C ARG A 352 -16.79 -6.70 8.92
N THR A 353 -16.40 -7.97 9.06
CA THR A 353 -15.79 -8.54 10.27
C THR A 353 -14.28 -8.69 10.17
N GLU A 354 -13.69 -8.59 8.99
CA GLU A 354 -12.27 -8.90 8.72
C GLU A 354 -11.30 -8.28 9.74
N LEU A 355 -11.45 -7.00 10.04
CA LEU A 355 -10.57 -6.29 10.98
C LEU A 355 -10.85 -6.62 12.46
N ILE A 356 -12.06 -7.10 12.75
CA ILE A 356 -12.46 -7.54 14.10
C ILE A 356 -11.88 -8.92 14.37
N THR A 357 -12.02 -9.84 13.40
CA THR A 357 -11.52 -11.21 13.50
C THR A 357 -10.02 -11.30 13.26
N ARG A 358 -9.42 -10.28 12.64
CA ARG A 358 -8.02 -10.26 12.18
C ARG A 358 -7.70 -11.40 11.21
N ASP A 359 -8.72 -11.84 10.49
CA ASP A 359 -8.58 -12.79 9.38
C ASP A 359 -8.49 -11.97 8.09
N TYR A 360 -7.29 -11.44 7.80
CA TYR A 360 -7.01 -10.46 6.75
C TYR A 360 -7.09 -11.04 5.31
N CYS A 361 -8.16 -11.78 5.02
CA CYS A 361 -8.34 -12.52 3.77
C CYS A 361 -9.15 -11.75 2.70
N VAL A 362 -9.78 -10.63 3.04
CA VAL A 362 -10.66 -9.85 2.15
C VAL A 362 -9.94 -8.65 1.55
N THR A 363 -9.27 -7.83 2.35
CA THR A 363 -8.61 -6.59 1.90
C THR A 363 -7.61 -6.85 0.75
N PRO A 364 -6.70 -7.83 0.85
CA PRO A 364 -5.73 -8.10 -0.23
C PRO A 364 -6.40 -8.44 -1.56
N VAL A 365 -7.55 -9.12 -1.53
CA VAL A 365 -8.27 -9.55 -2.73
C VAL A 365 -9.40 -8.59 -3.11
N LEU A 366 -9.84 -7.67 -2.26
CA LEU A 366 -10.87 -6.71 -2.62
C LEU A 366 -10.25 -5.48 -3.27
N THR A 367 -9.20 -4.93 -2.67
CA THR A 367 -8.54 -3.69 -3.11
C THR A 367 -7.04 -3.83 -3.28
N GLY A 368 -6.41 -4.71 -2.51
CA GLY A 368 -4.95 -4.83 -2.41
C GLY A 368 -4.26 -5.60 -3.55
N PRO A 369 -3.04 -6.10 -3.32
CA PRO A 369 -2.23 -6.73 -4.37
C PRO A 369 -2.85 -8.01 -4.93
N GLY A 370 -3.58 -8.77 -4.10
CA GLY A 370 -4.28 -9.99 -4.53
C GLY A 370 -5.33 -9.72 -5.62
N LEU A 371 -6.07 -8.60 -5.55
CA LEU A 371 -6.97 -8.18 -6.63
C LEU A 371 -6.20 -8.03 -7.95
N ILE A 372 -5.07 -7.32 -7.90
CA ILE A 372 -4.28 -6.98 -9.07
C ILE A 372 -3.70 -8.25 -9.70
N VAL A 373 -3.05 -9.08 -8.88
CA VAL A 373 -2.42 -10.32 -9.31
C VAL A 373 -3.45 -11.29 -9.88
N GLU A 374 -4.62 -11.46 -9.25
CA GLU A 374 -5.68 -12.31 -9.79
C GLU A 374 -6.19 -11.84 -11.16
N VAL A 375 -6.27 -10.53 -11.39
CA VAL A 375 -6.64 -9.99 -12.70
C VAL A 375 -5.53 -10.25 -13.72
N LEU A 376 -4.26 -10.05 -13.37
CA LEU A 376 -3.14 -10.31 -14.26
C LEU A 376 -3.04 -11.80 -14.61
N LEU A 377 -3.21 -12.69 -13.64
CA LEU A 377 -3.30 -14.12 -13.85
C LEU A 377 -4.47 -14.46 -14.77
N GLY A 378 -5.68 -13.97 -14.48
CA GLY A 378 -6.84 -14.20 -15.34
C GLY A 378 -6.64 -13.73 -16.79
N LEU A 379 -5.90 -12.63 -16.99
CA LEU A 379 -5.49 -12.16 -18.31
C LEU A 379 -4.45 -13.10 -18.94
N ALA A 380 -3.43 -13.52 -18.20
CA ALA A 380 -2.40 -14.44 -18.69
C ALA A 380 -3.00 -15.77 -19.15
N TYR A 381 -3.83 -16.42 -18.33
CA TYR A 381 -4.50 -17.67 -18.69
C TYR A 381 -5.35 -17.52 -19.94
N LYS A 382 -6.10 -16.41 -20.05
CA LYS A 382 -6.98 -16.17 -21.17
C LYS A 382 -6.24 -15.81 -22.46
N VAL A 383 -5.22 -14.95 -22.40
CA VAL A 383 -4.51 -14.45 -23.57
C VAL A 383 -3.56 -15.51 -24.14
N PHE A 384 -2.88 -16.26 -23.26
CA PHE A 384 -1.93 -17.29 -23.65
C PHE A 384 -2.56 -18.69 -23.74
N ASN A 385 -3.87 -18.82 -23.47
CA ASN A 385 -4.58 -20.10 -23.44
C ASN A 385 -3.87 -21.14 -22.57
N ILE A 386 -3.44 -20.72 -21.38
CA ILE A 386 -2.73 -21.57 -20.42
C ILE A 386 -3.71 -22.60 -19.86
N ASP A 387 -3.31 -23.86 -19.82
CA ASP A 387 -4.12 -24.93 -19.27
C ASP A 387 -4.43 -24.70 -17.78
N CYS A 388 -5.67 -24.98 -17.36
CA CYS A 388 -6.10 -24.85 -15.97
C CYS A 388 -5.34 -25.76 -15.00
N SER A 389 -4.63 -26.78 -15.49
CA SER A 389 -3.75 -27.64 -14.69
C SER A 389 -2.46 -26.95 -14.26
N VAL A 390 -2.05 -25.86 -14.95
CA VAL A 390 -0.90 -25.08 -14.53
C VAL A 390 -1.31 -24.28 -13.30
N GLU A 391 -0.55 -24.40 -12.21
CA GLU A 391 -0.87 -23.71 -10.98
C GLU A 391 -0.60 -22.20 -11.08
N PRO A 392 -1.49 -21.33 -10.55
CA PRO A 392 -1.33 -19.88 -10.69
C PRO A 392 -0.02 -19.32 -10.11
N HIS A 393 0.52 -19.96 -9.06
CA HIS A 393 1.77 -19.52 -8.44
C HIS A 393 2.97 -19.65 -9.39
N ILE A 394 2.97 -20.66 -10.28
CA ILE A 394 4.01 -20.87 -11.29
C ILE A 394 4.01 -19.71 -12.29
N ILE A 395 2.81 -19.27 -12.70
CA ILE A 395 2.66 -18.14 -13.62
C ILE A 395 3.06 -16.83 -12.93
N ALA A 396 2.68 -16.64 -11.67
CA ALA A 396 3.08 -15.48 -10.88
C ALA A 396 4.60 -15.38 -10.71
N GLU A 397 5.30 -16.49 -10.40
CA GLU A 397 6.77 -16.51 -10.35
C GLU A 397 7.37 -16.22 -11.72
N TYR A 398 6.81 -16.80 -12.80
CA TYR A 398 7.29 -16.54 -14.15
C TYR A 398 7.17 -15.06 -14.55
N MET A 399 6.07 -14.40 -14.17
CA MET A 399 5.85 -12.97 -14.41
C MET A 399 6.89 -12.07 -13.69
N GLN A 400 7.66 -12.57 -12.73
CA GLN A 400 8.70 -11.79 -12.04
C GLN A 400 10.00 -11.66 -12.84
N ASN A 401 10.12 -12.34 -13.99
CA ASN A 401 11.27 -12.15 -14.88
C ASN A 401 11.38 -10.67 -15.31
N SER A 402 12.55 -10.06 -15.10
CA SER A 402 12.85 -8.66 -15.43
C SER A 402 12.64 -8.32 -16.90
N ASP A 403 12.76 -9.30 -17.79
CA ASP A 403 12.54 -9.13 -19.23
C ASP A 403 11.07 -8.83 -19.54
N PHE A 404 10.14 -9.27 -18.69
CA PHE A 404 8.71 -9.01 -18.86
C PHE A 404 8.27 -7.64 -18.35
N GLY A 405 9.07 -6.95 -17.54
CA GLY A 405 8.71 -5.61 -17.04
C GLY A 405 7.39 -5.56 -16.28
N ILE A 406 7.00 -6.65 -15.61
CA ILE A 406 5.83 -6.73 -14.72
C ILE A 406 6.24 -6.55 -13.26
N ALA A 407 7.45 -6.99 -12.89
CA ALA A 407 8.01 -6.80 -11.55
C ALA A 407 8.99 -5.62 -11.51
N LEU A 408 8.86 -4.80 -10.47
CA LEU A 408 9.76 -3.70 -10.12
C LEU A 408 10.49 -4.06 -8.82
N PHE A 409 11.81 -4.08 -8.87
CA PHE A 409 12.67 -4.42 -7.71
C PHE A 409 13.40 -3.19 -7.13
N GLN A 410 13.19 -2.01 -7.70
CA GLN A 410 13.90 -0.77 -7.38
C GLN A 410 13.28 -0.03 -6.19
N HIS A 411 13.00 -0.75 -5.11
CA HIS A 411 12.43 -0.19 -3.89
C HIS A 411 12.86 -1.02 -2.67
N ASN A 412 12.71 -0.44 -1.49
CA ASN A 412 12.98 -1.08 -0.20
C ASN A 412 11.76 -0.93 0.71
N ILE A 413 11.22 -2.07 1.15
CA ILE A 413 10.07 -2.12 2.08
C ILE A 413 10.48 -2.47 3.51
N ASP A 414 11.74 -2.86 3.72
CA ASP A 414 12.29 -3.26 5.02
C ASP A 414 12.74 -2.00 5.76
N THR A 415 11.74 -1.20 6.13
CA THR A 415 11.86 0.10 6.77
C THR A 415 11.22 0.06 8.16
N PRO A 416 11.66 0.92 9.11
CA PRO A 416 10.99 1.09 10.41
C PRO A 416 9.46 1.22 10.30
N ASP A 417 8.99 2.12 9.44
CA ASP A 417 7.55 2.35 9.24
C ASP A 417 6.87 1.14 8.61
N GLY A 418 7.51 0.55 7.60
CA GLY A 418 7.03 -0.65 6.93
C GLY A 418 6.90 -1.85 7.88
N ALA A 419 7.73 -1.93 8.94
CA ALA A 419 7.63 -2.96 9.96
C ALA A 419 6.36 -2.82 10.84
N TYR A 420 5.84 -1.60 10.99
CA TYR A 420 4.61 -1.33 11.73
C TYR A 420 3.35 -1.38 10.86
N SER A 421 3.52 -1.38 9.54
CA SER A 421 2.44 -1.39 8.56
C SER A 421 1.49 -2.58 8.73
N THR A 422 0.20 -2.29 8.58
CA THR A 422 -0.88 -3.23 8.88
C THR A 422 -0.88 -4.48 8.02
N TRP A 423 -0.25 -4.45 6.83
CA TRP A 423 -0.16 -5.61 5.94
C TRP A 423 0.87 -6.67 6.38
N ARG A 424 1.81 -6.31 7.28
CA ARG A 424 2.79 -7.26 7.85
C ARG A 424 2.26 -7.99 9.10
N LYS A 425 1.13 -7.57 9.64
CA LYS A 425 0.47 -8.16 10.81
C LYS A 425 -0.63 -9.12 10.37
#